data_AF-A0A4R5BD71-F1
#
_entry.id   AF-A0A4R5BD71-F1
#
_cell.length_a   1.000
_cell.length_b   1.000
_cell.length_c   1.000
_cell.angle_alpha   90.00
_cell.angle_beta   90.00
_cell.angle_gamma   90.00
#
_symmetry.space_group_name_H-M   'P 1'
#
loop_
_entity.id
_entity.type
_entity.pdbx_description
1 polymer ?
#
loop_
_entity_poly.entity_id
_entity_poly.type
_entity_poly.pdbx_seq_one_letter_code
_entity_poly.pdbx_strand_id
1 'polypeptide(L)'
;MLELMSAGGSPYDAVTSLVRDAMVAAEGRVPDLDQLREQIDEAVELAREHNDSPGTYGALPDDIRTTPLDPARPARDLLEDLLPGIRGCWLICQDTADVAEVNVDGDASTDMFIDALRAEANENRDQLL
;
A
#
# COMPACT_ATOMS: atom_id res chain seq x y z
N MET A 1 8.62 -9.01 8.06
CA MET A 1 9.82 -8.13 8.14
C MET A 1 10.39 -8.05 9.56
N LEU A 2 9.58 -7.74 10.58
CA LEU A 2 10.01 -7.78 11.98
C LEU A 2 10.41 -9.19 12.46
N GLU A 3 9.76 -10.24 11.96
CA GLU A 3 10.07 -11.63 12.33
C GLU A 3 11.39 -12.17 11.76
N LEU A 4 11.84 -11.70 10.60
CA LEU A 4 13.13 -12.11 10.03
C LEU A 4 14.30 -11.42 10.75
N MET A 5 14.07 -10.20 11.24
CA MET A 5 15.04 -9.44 12.03
C MET A 5 15.09 -9.92 13.49
N SER A 6 13.99 -10.40 14.05
CA SER A 6 13.98 -11.01 15.39
C SER A 6 14.69 -12.37 15.44
N ALA A 7 14.85 -13.03 14.28
CA ALA A 7 15.60 -14.27 14.10
C ALA A 7 17.11 -14.07 13.85
N GLY A 8 17.63 -12.84 13.86
CA GLY A 8 19.05 -12.54 13.65
C GLY A 8 19.49 -12.51 12.18
N GLY A 9 18.56 -12.48 11.23
CA GLY A 9 18.85 -12.32 9.81
C GLY A 9 19.38 -10.92 9.48
N SER A 10 20.35 -10.84 8.56
CA SER A 10 20.85 -9.56 8.06
C SER A 10 19.72 -8.80 7.36
N PRO A 11 19.56 -7.47 7.61
CA PRO A 11 18.61 -6.64 6.88
C PRO A 11 18.78 -6.74 5.35
N TYR A 12 20.02 -6.94 4.90
CA TYR A 12 20.33 -7.14 3.48
C TYR A 12 19.70 -8.43 2.93
N ASP A 13 19.79 -9.53 3.68
CA ASP A 13 19.23 -10.83 3.26
C ASP A 13 17.70 -10.78 3.23
N ALA A 14 17.10 -10.08 4.20
CA ALA A 14 15.65 -9.86 4.23
C ALA A 14 15.16 -9.11 2.99
N VAL A 15 15.82 -8.01 2.64
CA VAL A 15 15.44 -7.18 1.49
C VAL A 15 15.69 -7.91 0.17
N THR A 16 16.83 -8.57 0.02
CA THR A 16 17.17 -9.27 -1.23
C THR A 16 16.26 -10.47 -1.49
N SER A 17 15.84 -11.21 -0.45
CA SER A 17 14.82 -12.25 -0.59
C SER A 17 13.48 -11.64 -1.04
N LEU A 18 13.07 -10.54 -0.41
CA LEU A 18 11.80 -9.88 -0.73
C LEU A 18 11.73 -9.37 -2.17
N VAL A 19 12.82 -8.76 -2.67
CA VAL A 19 12.92 -8.32 -4.07
C VAL A 19 12.85 -9.51 -5.03
N ARG A 20 13.51 -10.62 -4.69
CA ARG A 20 13.45 -11.85 -5.49
C ARG A 20 12.01 -12.38 -5.56
N ASP A 21 11.31 -12.43 -4.43
CA ASP A 21 9.94 -12.93 -4.36
C ASP A 21 8.98 -12.01 -5.14
N ALA A 22 9.18 -10.70 -5.04
CA ALA A 22 8.41 -9.72 -5.81
C ALA A 22 8.61 -9.88 -7.32
N MET A 23 9.82 -10.19 -7.79
CA MET A 23 10.07 -10.47 -9.21
C MET A 23 9.36 -11.74 -9.69
N VAL A 24 9.35 -12.81 -8.88
CA VAL A 24 8.63 -14.05 -9.20
C VAL A 24 7.12 -13.81 -9.26
N ALA A 25 6.59 -13.04 -8.31
CA ALA A 25 5.18 -12.63 -8.30
C ALA A 25 4.80 -11.76 -9.50
N ALA A 26 5.69 -10.86 -9.94
CA ALA A 26 5.48 -10.02 -11.13
C ALA A 26 5.37 -10.84 -12.43
N GLU A 27 5.96 -12.05 -12.46
CA GLU A 27 5.79 -13.00 -13.55
C GLU A 27 4.53 -13.87 -13.43
N GLY A 28 3.66 -13.59 -12.44
CA GLY A 28 2.44 -14.35 -12.17
C GLY A 28 2.69 -15.73 -11.53
N ARG A 29 3.88 -15.94 -10.95
CA ARG A 29 4.25 -17.20 -10.29
C ARG A 29 4.23 -17.03 -8.77
N VAL A 30 3.97 -18.13 -8.06
CA VAL A 30 4.00 -18.16 -6.59
C VAL A 30 5.44 -18.35 -6.13
N PRO A 31 6.02 -17.42 -5.34
CA PRO A 31 7.42 -17.50 -4.88
C PRO A 31 7.70 -18.73 -4.00
N ASP A 32 6.77 -19.03 -3.08
CA ASP A 32 6.83 -20.19 -2.20
C ASP A 32 5.48 -20.93 -2.20
N LEU A 33 5.40 -21.99 -3.00
CA LEU A 33 4.18 -22.78 -3.16
C LEU A 33 3.89 -23.64 -1.94
N ASP A 34 4.91 -24.10 -1.22
CA ASP A 34 4.74 -24.95 -0.05
C ASP A 34 4.22 -24.12 1.12
N GLN A 35 4.76 -22.92 1.33
CA GLN A 35 4.23 -21.96 2.30
C GLN A 35 2.79 -21.54 1.98
N LEU A 36 2.47 -21.28 0.71
CA LEU A 36 1.10 -20.97 0.32
C LEU A 36 0.14 -22.13 0.62
N ARG A 37 0.58 -23.37 0.41
CA ARG A 37 -0.24 -24.54 0.70
C ARG A 37 -0.48 -24.70 2.20
N GLU A 38 0.54 -24.47 3.02
CA GLU A 38 0.42 -24.46 4.48
C GLU A 38 -0.58 -23.40 4.97
N GLN A 39 -0.51 -22.17 4.43
CA GLN A 39 -1.48 -21.11 4.74
C GLN A 39 -2.92 -21.46 4.33
N ILE A 40 -3.10 -22.12 3.17
CA ILE A 40 -4.42 -22.61 2.75
C ILE A 40 -4.93 -23.68 3.71
N ASP A 41 -4.08 -24.62 4.11
CA ASP A 41 -4.47 -25.69 5.03
C ASP A 41 -4.85 -25.12 6.41
N GLU A 42 -4.07 -24.15 6.94
CA GLU A 42 -4.41 -23.42 8.17
C GLU A 42 -5.74 -22.67 8.06
N ALA A 43 -5.95 -21.95 6.95
CA ALA A 43 -7.19 -21.23 6.69
C ALA A 43 -8.40 -22.18 6.62
N VAL A 44 -8.23 -23.36 6.00
CA VAL A 44 -9.25 -24.40 5.91
C VAL A 44 -9.54 -25.02 7.28
N GLU A 45 -8.54 -25.28 8.11
CA GLU A 45 -8.74 -25.77 9.48
C GLU A 45 -9.46 -24.72 10.35
N LEU A 46 -9.05 -23.45 10.30
CA LEU A 46 -9.77 -22.36 10.97
C LEU A 46 -11.23 -22.26 10.51
N ALA A 47 -11.48 -22.42 9.21
CA ALA A 47 -12.85 -22.44 8.68
C ALA A 47 -13.69 -23.61 9.23
N ARG A 48 -13.06 -24.78 9.42
CA ARG A 48 -13.70 -25.97 10.00
C ARG A 48 -13.99 -25.78 11.48
N GLU A 49 -13.07 -25.16 12.22
CA GLU A 49 -13.26 -24.86 13.64
C GLU A 49 -14.36 -23.80 13.87
N HIS A 50 -14.53 -22.86 12.94
CA HIS A 50 -15.49 -21.76 13.03
C HIS A 50 -16.76 -21.93 12.17
N ASN A 51 -17.05 -23.15 11.71
CA ASN A 51 -18.17 -23.50 10.80
C ASN A 51 -19.58 -23.27 11.40
N ASP A 52 -19.71 -22.82 12.65
CA ASP A 52 -20.99 -22.47 13.28
C ASP A 52 -21.47 -21.03 12.96
N SER A 53 -20.70 -20.24 12.21
CA SER A 53 -21.12 -18.88 11.79
C SER A 53 -21.22 -18.75 10.26
N PRO A 54 -22.41 -18.47 9.70
CA PRO A 54 -22.58 -18.22 8.28
C PRO A 54 -21.92 -16.86 7.92
N GLY A 55 -20.67 -16.91 7.49
CA GLY A 55 -19.89 -15.73 7.08
C GLY A 55 -18.38 -15.98 6.98
N THR A 56 -17.85 -16.99 7.68
CA THR A 56 -16.41 -17.21 7.83
C THR A 56 -15.71 -17.59 6.52
N TYR A 57 -16.37 -18.32 5.61
CA TYR A 57 -15.79 -18.70 4.31
C TYR A 57 -15.59 -17.53 3.35
N GLY A 58 -16.33 -16.42 3.53
CA GLY A 58 -16.23 -15.26 2.67
C GLY A 58 -14.99 -14.39 2.93
N ALA A 59 -14.43 -14.45 4.15
CA ALA A 59 -13.31 -13.60 4.58
C ALA A 59 -11.93 -14.25 4.39
N LEU A 60 -11.86 -15.58 4.32
CA LEU A 60 -10.59 -16.32 4.19
C LEU A 60 -9.81 -16.04 2.89
N PRO A 61 -10.45 -15.84 1.72
CA PRO A 61 -9.71 -15.55 0.49
C PRO A 61 -8.95 -14.21 0.51
N ASP A 62 -9.42 -13.24 1.29
CA ASP A 62 -8.84 -11.90 1.37
C ASP A 62 -7.56 -11.84 2.22
N ASP A 63 -7.38 -12.82 3.11
CA ASP A 63 -6.22 -12.92 4.01
C ASP A 63 -5.04 -13.68 3.39
N ILE A 64 -5.26 -14.44 2.31
CA ILE A 64 -4.18 -15.15 1.61
C ILE A 64 -3.43 -14.17 0.71
N ARG A 65 -2.19 -13.85 1.07
CA ARG A 65 -1.32 -12.93 0.32
C ARG A 65 -0.33 -13.71 -0.54
N THR A 66 -0.24 -13.37 -1.82
CA THR A 66 0.78 -13.93 -2.74
C THR A 66 2.16 -13.32 -2.56
N THR A 67 2.25 -12.21 -1.82
CA THR A 67 3.49 -11.51 -1.48
C THR A 67 3.40 -10.99 -0.05
N PRO A 68 4.51 -10.99 0.71
CA PRO A 68 4.56 -10.37 2.05
C PRO A 68 4.45 -8.84 2.03
N LEU A 69 4.49 -8.22 0.84
CA LEU A 69 4.20 -6.80 0.67
C LEU A 69 2.70 -6.56 0.71
N ASP A 70 2.24 -5.70 1.62
CA ASP A 70 0.88 -5.19 1.61
C ASP A 70 0.78 -4.02 0.60
N PRO A 71 0.11 -4.20 -0.55
CA PRO A 71 -0.01 -3.15 -1.56
C PRO A 71 -0.83 -1.95 -1.08
N ALA A 72 -1.68 -2.12 -0.05
CA ALA A 72 -2.43 -1.04 0.56
C ALA A 72 -1.60 -0.21 1.55
N ARG A 73 -0.37 -0.65 1.89
CA ARG A 73 0.51 0.02 2.83
C ARG A 73 1.80 0.46 2.13
N PRO A 74 1.93 1.74 1.75
CA PRO A 74 3.17 2.29 1.23
C PRO A 74 4.32 1.99 2.20
N ALA A 75 5.52 1.70 1.67
CA ALA A 75 6.72 1.60 2.48
C ALA A 75 6.86 2.86 3.35
N ARG A 76 7.20 2.69 4.63
CA ARG A 76 7.24 3.80 5.59
C ARG A 76 8.11 4.97 5.09
N ASP A 77 9.23 4.66 4.45
CA ASP A 77 10.13 5.65 3.86
C ASP A 77 9.45 6.41 2.70
N LEU A 78 8.63 5.72 1.91
CA LEU A 78 7.81 6.34 0.86
C LEU A 78 6.75 7.29 1.45
N LEU A 79 6.17 6.95 2.61
CA LEU A 79 5.28 7.83 3.36
C LEU A 79 6.02 9.06 3.92
N GLU A 80 7.22 8.85 4.45
CA GLU A 80 8.09 9.92 4.98
C GLU A 80 8.58 10.87 3.87
N ASP A 81 8.74 10.40 2.63
CA ASP A 81 9.09 11.21 1.45
C ASP A 81 7.88 11.86 0.77
N LEU A 82 6.72 11.18 0.78
CA LEU A 82 5.49 11.67 0.15
C LEU A 82 4.89 12.86 0.90
N LEU A 83 4.95 12.88 2.24
CA LEU A 83 4.42 13.97 3.05
C LEU A 83 5.13 15.32 2.78
N PRO A 84 6.48 15.41 2.76
CA PRO A 84 7.20 16.59 2.30
C PRO A 84 6.88 16.97 0.86
N GLY A 85 6.74 16.00 -0.04
CA GLY A 85 6.39 16.23 -1.44
C GLY A 85 5.03 16.91 -1.60
N ILE A 86 3.97 16.35 -0.99
CA ILE A 86 2.61 16.91 -0.98
C ILE A 86 2.62 18.32 -0.37
N ARG A 87 3.36 18.51 0.73
CA ARG A 87 3.49 19.82 1.37
C ARG A 87 4.18 20.85 0.46
N GLY A 88 5.20 20.44 -0.30
CA GLY A 88 5.85 21.28 -1.30
C GLY A 88 4.89 21.72 -2.41
N CYS A 89 4.11 20.78 -2.95
CA CYS A 89 3.10 21.08 -3.96
C CYS A 89 2.02 22.04 -3.44
N TRP A 90 1.57 21.87 -2.19
CA TRP A 90 0.59 22.76 -1.56
C TRP A 90 1.12 24.20 -1.39
N LEU A 91 2.40 24.36 -1.03
CA LEU A 91 3.04 25.67 -0.94
C LEU A 91 3.17 26.36 -2.30
N ILE A 92 3.54 25.62 -3.35
CA ILE A 92 3.61 26.16 -4.72
C ILE A 92 2.23 26.56 -5.23
N CYS A 93 1.19 25.76 -4.91
CA CYS A 93 -0.19 26.08 -5.27
C CYS A 93 -0.68 27.38 -4.61
N GLN A 94 -0.32 27.60 -3.34
CA GLN A 94 -0.63 28.85 -2.64
C GLN A 94 0.09 30.05 -3.25
N ASP A 95 1.39 29.94 -3.51
CA ASP A 95 2.17 31.02 -4.13
C ASP A 95 1.56 31.42 -5.49
N THR A 96 1.07 30.43 -6.25
CA THR A 96 0.40 30.67 -7.54
C THR A 96 -1.00 31.32 -7.37
N ALA A 97 -1.73 30.96 -6.31
CA ALA A 97 -3.06 31.50 -6.01
C ALA A 97 -3.00 32.92 -5.41
N ASP A 98 -1.99 33.20 -4.58
CA ASP A 98 -1.70 34.51 -4.00
C ASP A 98 -1.32 35.53 -5.09
N VAL A 99 -0.55 35.09 -6.10
CA VAL A 99 -0.23 35.91 -7.29
C VAL A 99 -1.47 36.20 -8.15
N ALA A 100 -2.53 35.40 -8.02
CA ALA A 100 -3.81 35.60 -8.72
C ALA A 100 -4.81 36.52 -7.96
N GLU A 101 -4.40 37.19 -6.88
CA GLU A 101 -5.22 38.09 -6.02
C GLU A 101 -6.48 37.44 -5.42
N VAL A 102 -6.52 36.11 -5.27
CA VAL A 102 -7.62 35.44 -4.57
C VAL A 102 -7.21 35.25 -3.11
N ASN A 103 -7.58 36.20 -2.23
CA ASN A 103 -7.38 36.06 -0.79
C ASN A 103 -8.37 35.00 -0.25
N VAL A 104 -7.96 33.74 -0.31
CA VAL A 104 -8.74 32.61 0.18
C VAL A 104 -8.27 32.27 1.60
N ASP A 105 -9.21 32.12 2.53
CA ASP A 105 -8.92 31.70 3.91
C ASP A 105 -8.18 30.35 3.91
N GLY A 106 -7.33 30.09 4.90
CA GLY A 106 -6.38 28.94 4.85
C GLY A 106 -7.03 27.56 4.67
N ASP A 107 -8.25 27.38 5.21
CA ASP A 107 -9.05 26.17 5.02
C ASP A 107 -9.59 26.06 3.59
N ALA A 108 -10.11 27.16 3.03
CA ALA A 108 -10.64 27.18 1.67
C ALA A 108 -9.52 27.06 0.60
N SER A 109 -8.30 27.50 0.91
CA SER A 109 -7.12 27.25 0.06
C SER A 109 -6.70 25.78 0.06
N THR A 110 -6.95 25.07 1.17
CA THR A 110 -6.63 23.64 1.29
C THR A 110 -7.65 22.80 0.52
N ASP A 111 -8.95 23.13 0.63
CA ASP A 111 -10.01 22.46 -0.13
C ASP A 111 -9.83 22.64 -1.64
N MET A 112 -9.50 23.86 -2.08
CA MET A 112 -9.21 24.15 -3.49
C MET A 112 -8.03 23.31 -4.03
N PHE A 113 -6.96 23.17 -3.24
CA PHE A 113 -5.83 22.32 -3.62
C PHE A 113 -6.22 20.84 -3.74
N ILE A 114 -7.02 20.33 -2.80
CA ILE A 114 -7.50 18.94 -2.82
C ILE A 114 -8.40 18.69 -4.05
N ASP A 115 -9.27 19.62 -4.39
CA ASP A 115 -10.16 19.50 -5.54
C ASP A 115 -9.40 19.56 -6.87
N ALA A 116 -8.43 20.47 -7.00
CA ALA A 116 -7.54 20.53 -8.15
C ALA A 116 -6.70 19.24 -8.30
N LEU A 117 -6.16 18.72 -7.20
CA LEU A 117 -5.40 17.47 -7.18
C LEU A 117 -6.25 16.28 -7.62
N ARG A 118 -7.50 16.21 -7.16
CA ARG A 118 -8.45 15.16 -7.57
C ARG A 118 -8.85 15.26 -9.04
N ALA A 119 -9.03 16.47 -9.56
CA ALA A 119 -9.33 16.68 -10.97
C ALA A 119 -8.16 16.20 -11.85
N GLU A 120 -6.94 16.63 -11.54
CA GLU A 120 -5.72 16.24 -12.27
C GLU A 120 -5.46 14.73 -12.21
N ALA A 121 -5.67 14.10 -11.04
CA ALA A 121 -5.52 12.66 -10.88
C ALA A 121 -6.56 11.85 -11.68
N ASN A 122 -7.77 12.38 -11.83
CA ASN A 122 -8.79 11.76 -12.68
C ASN A 122 -8.48 11.91 -14.16
N GLU A 123 -7.89 13.03 -14.58
CA GLU A 123 -7.48 13.25 -15.98
C GLU A 123 -6.28 12.39 -16.38
N ASN A 124 -5.34 12.16 -15.46
CA ASN A 124 -4.13 11.36 -15.70
C ASN A 124 -4.22 9.93 -15.15
N ARG A 125 -5.43 9.39 -15.01
CA ARG A 125 -5.69 8.08 -14.38
C ARG A 125 -4.89 6.95 -15.02
N ASP A 126 -4.62 7.04 -16.32
CA ASP A 126 -3.88 6.05 -17.10
C ASP A 126 -2.38 5.98 -16.76
N GLN A 127 -1.84 6.99 -16.06
CA GLN A 127 -0.44 7.01 -15.58
C GLN A 127 -0.31 6.59 -14.12
N LEU A 128 -1.43 6.31 -13.45
CA LEU A 128 -1.53 5.96 -12.03
C LEU A 128 -1.89 4.46 -11.82
N LEU A 129 -1.97 3.68 -12.90
CA LEU A 129 -2.24 2.24 -12.95
C LEU A 129 -1.08 1.51 -13.63
#